data_AF-A0A924TBK5-F1
#
_entry.id   AF-A0A924TBK5-F1
#
_cell.length_a   1.000
_cell.length_b   1.000
_cell.length_c   1.000
_cell.angle_alpha   90.00
_cell.angle_beta   90.00
_cell.angle_gamma   90.00
#
_symmetry.space_group_name_H-M   'P 1'
#
loop_
_entity.id
_entity.type
_entity.pdbx_description
1 polymer ?
#
loop_
_entity_poly.entity_id
_entity_poly.type
_entity_poly.pdbx_seq_one_letter_code
_entity_poly.pdbx_strand_id
1 'polypeptide(L)' 'MSSLWKPSVTVAAVISRTLDGVQQFLLVEEHTPEGLKLNNPAGHLDPEESPQQGVAREVLEETTCRFVPECL' A
#
# COMPACT_ATOMS: atom_id res chain seq x y z
N MET A 1 8.13 19.02 -25.32
CA MET A 1 7.75 19.23 -23.91
C MET A 1 7.49 17.87 -23.30
N SER A 2 8.24 17.44 -22.29
CA SER A 2 7.92 16.20 -21.59
C SER A 2 6.62 16.43 -20.83
N SER A 3 5.63 15.58 -21.03
CA SER A 3 4.45 15.56 -20.18
C SER A 3 4.92 15.25 -18.75
N LEU A 4 4.71 16.19 -17.82
CA LEU A 4 4.85 15.91 -16.40
C LEU A 4 3.90 14.76 -16.06
N TRP A 5 4.46 13.66 -15.57
CA TRP A 5 3.65 12.55 -15.05
C TRP A 5 2.77 13.09 -13.92
N LYS A 6 1.48 12.75 -13.96
CA LYS A 6 0.54 13.07 -12.89
C LYS A 6 0.07 11.75 -12.30
N PRO A 7 0.39 11.46 -11.02
CA PRO A 7 -0.11 10.27 -10.36
C PRO A 7 -1.62 10.42 -10.16
N SER A 8 -2.43 9.83 -11.02
CA SER A 8 -3.89 9.83 -10.92
C SER A 8 -4.44 8.52 -10.35
N VAL A 9 -3.57 7.55 -10.08
CA VAL A 9 -3.92 6.22 -9.60
C VAL A 9 -3.22 5.98 -8.27
N THR A 10 -4.00 5.57 -7.28
CA THR A 10 -3.52 5.13 -5.97
C THR A 10 -3.80 3.64 -5.84
N VAL A 11 -2.84 2.91 -5.29
CA VAL A 11 -2.94 1.49 -4.95
C VAL A 11 -2.91 1.34 -3.43
N ALA A 12 -3.54 0.29 -2.91
CA ALA A 12 -3.55 -0.04 -1.49
C ALA A 12 -3.55 -1.56 -1.31
N ALA A 13 -2.83 -2.05 -0.30
CA ALA A 13 -2.75 -3.47 0.02
C ALA A 13 -3.65 -3.84 1.21
N VAL A 14 -4.54 -4.82 1.03
CA VAL A 14 -5.19 -5.50 2.16
C VAL A 14 -4.41 -6.78 2.45
N ILE A 15 -3.67 -6.78 3.55
CA ILE A 15 -2.75 -7.88 3.88
C ILE A 15 -3.25 -8.56 5.14
N SER A 16 -3.46 -9.87 5.06
CA SER A 16 -3.95 -10.67 6.17
C SER A 16 -3.09 -11.90 6.39
N ARG A 17 -2.98 -12.33 7.65
CA ARG A 17 -2.36 -13.62 8.03
C ARG A 17 -3.15 -14.25 9.17
N THR A 18 -3.19 -15.57 9.21
CA THR A 18 -3.74 -16.29 10.37
C THR A 18 -2.62 -16.59 11.36
N LEU A 19 -2.74 -16.11 12.59
CA LEU A 19 -1.83 -16.39 13.70
C LEU A 19 -2.65 -16.94 14.87
N ASP A 20 -2.25 -18.08 15.42
CA ASP A 20 -2.94 -18.75 16.54
C ASP A 20 -4.44 -18.98 16.29
N GLY A 21 -4.81 -19.25 15.03
CA GLY A 21 -6.21 -19.45 14.63
C GLY A 21 -7.01 -18.16 14.45
N VAL A 22 -6.40 -16.99 14.60
CA VAL A 22 -7.04 -15.68 14.46
C VAL A 22 -6.53 -14.96 13.21
N GLN A 23 -7.45 -14.41 12.42
CA GLN A 23 -7.11 -13.57 11.28
C GLN A 23 -6.61 -12.21 11.79
N GLN A 24 -5.39 -11.84 11.40
CA GLN A 24 -4.78 -10.54 11.67
C GLN A 24 -4.55 -9.80 10.35
N PHE A 25 -4.50 -8.47 10.43
CA PHE A 25 -4.23 -7.58 9.30
C PHE A 25 -3.02 -6.70 9.58
N LEU A 26 -2.24 -6.40 8.54
CA LEU A 26 -1.18 -5.40 8.61
C LEU A 26 -1.78 -4.03 8.27
N LEU A 27 -1.59 -3.06 9.16
CA LEU A 27 -2.05 -1.68 9.02
C LEU A 27 -0.88 -0.74 9.30
N VAL A 28 -0.95 0.46 8.75
CA VAL A 28 -0.07 1.58 9.09
C VAL A 28 -0.82 2.58 9.96
N GLU A 29 -0.09 3.21 10.88
CA GLU A 29 -0.61 4.29 11.72
C GLU A 29 -0.26 5.64 11.08
N GLU A 30 -1.28 6.44 10.79
CA GLU A 30 -1.14 7.77 10.21
C GLU A 30 -1.67 8.83 11.19
N HIS A 31 -0.98 9.97 11.27
CA HIS A 31 -1.51 11.15 11.93
C HIS A 31 -2.17 12.06 10.89
N THR A 32 -3.49 12.15 10.93
CA THR A 32 -4.29 13.03 10.06
C THR A 32 -4.78 14.26 10.82
N PRO A 33 -5.32 15.29 10.14
CA PRO A 33 -5.95 16.43 10.82
C PRO A 33 -7.11 16.02 11.75
N GLU A 34 -7.74 14.87 11.50
CA GLU A 34 -8.83 14.30 12.31
C GLU A 34 -8.31 13.43 13.48
N GLY A 35 -7.00 13.15 13.54
CA GLY A 35 -6.37 12.38 14.60
C GLY A 35 -5.62 11.13 14.09
N LEU A 36 -5.38 10.18 15.00
CA LEU A 36 -4.76 8.90 14.66
C LEU A 36 -5.71 8.07 13.78
N LYS A 37 -5.20 7.60 12.65
CA LYS A 37 -5.94 6.76 11.72
C LYS A 37 -5.14 5.49 11.44
N LEU A 38 -5.82 4.35 11.47
CA LEU A 38 -5.28 3.11 10.93
C LEU A 38 -5.65 3.01 9.45
N ASN A 39 -4.66 2.76 8.60
CA ASN A 39 -4.85 2.67 7.16
C ASN A 39 -4.18 1.43 6.58
N ASN A 40 -4.54 1.09 5.35
CA ASN A 40 -3.80 0.11 4.56
C ASN A 40 -2.54 0.77 4.00
N PRO A 41 -1.42 0.03 3.84
CA PRO A 41 -0.28 0.56 3.12
C PRO A 41 -0.69 0.93 1.70
N ALA A 42 -0.45 2.18 1.30
CA ALA A 42 -1.03 2.74 0.09
C ALA A 42 -0.25 3.92 -0.45
N GLY A 43 -0.24 4.08 -1.77
CA GLY A 43 0.38 5.23 -2.40
C GLY A 43 0.16 5.29 -3.90
N HIS A 44 0.83 6.23 -4.55
CA HIS A 44 0.60 6.52 -5.95
C HIS A 44 1.41 5.57 -6.84
N LEU A 45 0.89 5.30 -8.05
CA LEU A 45 1.71 4.66 -9.07
C LEU A 45 2.80 5.60 -9.58
N ASP A 46 4.02 5.09 -9.57
CA ASP A 46 5.13 5.72 -10.28
C ASP A 46 5.01 5.45 -11.79
N PRO A 47 5.67 6.28 -12.62
CA PRO A 47 5.73 6.03 -14.06
C PRO A 47 6.18 4.60 -14.35
N GLU A 48 5.51 3.96 -15.32
CA GLU A 48 5.86 2.63 -15.84
C GLU A 48 5.66 1.46 -14.84
N GLU A 49 5.06 1.71 -13.67
CA GLU A 49 4.62 0.65 -12.76
C GLU A 49 3.26 0.07 -13.17
N SER A 50 3.12 -1.25 -13.07
CA SER A 50 1.82 -1.90 -12.96
C SER A 50 1.22 -1.70 -11.56
N PRO A 51 -0.11 -1.84 -11.39
CA PRO A 51 -0.74 -1.82 -10.06
C PRO A 51 -0.09 -2.76 -9.04
N GLN A 52 0.31 -3.96 -9.48
CA GLN A 52 0.96 -4.95 -8.63
C GLN A 52 2.38 -4.54 -8.22
N GLN A 53 3.11 -3.86 -9.10
CA GLN A 53 4.46 -3.38 -8.81
C GLN A 53 4.40 -2.23 -7.79
N GLY A 54 3.55 -1.22 -8.05
CA GLY A 54 3.40 -0.09 -7.15
C GLY A 54 2.93 -0.50 -5.76
N VAL A 55 1.93 -1.40 -5.67
CA VAL A 55 1.43 -1.81 -4.35
C VAL A 55 2.46 -2.60 -3.54
N ALA A 56 3.31 -3.41 -4.22
CA ALA A 56 4.39 -4.12 -3.55
C ALA A 56 5.50 -3.18 -3.08
N ARG A 57 5.80 -2.11 -3.85
CA ARG A 57 6.74 -1.04 -3.45
C ARG A 57 6.22 -0.28 -2.23
N GLU A 58 4.99 0.23 -2.27
CA GLU A 58 4.39 1.02 -1.18
C GLU A 58 4.37 0.23 0.13
N VAL A 59 3.99 -1.06 0.09
CA VAL A 59 4.03 -1.91 1.29
C VAL A 59 5.44 -2.03 1.87
N LEU A 60 6.46 -2.18 1.02
CA LEU A 60 7.84 -2.27 1.48
C LEU A 60 8.31 -0.95 2.09
N GLU A 61 7.99 0.18 1.46
CA GLU A 61 8.40 1.52 1.91
C GLU A 61 7.78 1.88 3.26
N GLU A 62 6.48 1.61 3.46
CA GLU A 62 5.78 2.02 4.68
C GLU A 62 5.91 1.03 5.84
N THR A 63 6.07 -0.27 5.55
CA THR A 63 6.02 -1.32 6.58
C THR A 63 7.30 -2.11 6.75
N THR A 64 8.28 -1.91 5.84
CA THR A 64 9.50 -2.74 5.74
C THR A 64 9.21 -4.23 5.46
N CYS A 65 7.97 -4.60 5.15
CA CYS A 65 7.59 -5.98 4.83
C CYS A 65 7.62 -6.22 3.32
N ARG A 66 8.11 -7.39 2.90
CA ARG A 66 7.97 -7.84 1.50
C ARG A 66 6.55 -8.36 1.27
N PHE A 67 5.96 -7.99 0.15
CA PHE A 67 4.60 -8.37 -0.23
C PHE A 67 4.54 -8.81 -1.69
N VAL A 68 3.75 -9.86 -1.96
CA VAL A 68 3.42 -10.33 -3.31
C VAL A 68 1.90 -10.37 -3.42
N PRO A 69 1.28 -9.56 -4.28
CA PRO A 69 -0.17 -9.56 -4.45
C PRO A 69 -0.67 -10.91 -4.98
N GLU A 70 -1.70 -11.46 -4.35
CA GLU A 70 -2.33 -12.73 -4.76
C GLU A 70 -3.54 -12.51 -5.68
N CYS A 71 -4.16 -11.34 -5.61
CA CYS A 71 -5.33 -10.95 -6.41
C CYS A 71 -5.40 -9.42 -6.60
N LEU A 72 -6.19 -9.00 -7.60
CA LEU A 72 -6.59 -7.61 -7.88
C LEU A 72 -8.11 -7.49 -7.92
#